data_AF-A0A819XV69-F1
#
_entry.id   AF-A0A819XV69-F1
#
_cell.length_a   1.000
_cell.length_b   1.000
_cell.length_c   1.000
_cell.angle_alpha   90.00
_cell.angle_beta   90.00
_cell.angle_gamma   90.00
#
_symmetry.space_group_name_H-M   'P 1'
#
loop_
_entity.id
_entity.type
_entity.pdbx_description
1 polymer ?
#
loop_
_entity_poly.entity_id
_entity_poly.type
_entity_poly.pdbx_seq_one_letter_code
_entity_poly.pdbx_strand_id
1 'polypeptide(L)'
;MNELVGKLLPGHGSCIHIVSVDIFPYVELLNKNQSIEVIDNLLNAVHQLVKSGIDFLLIASNTGHIAAPRIIEYYPNLIFIHISDAVAFAIKEKKLKKIGFLGTKFAMKLDSCV
;
A
#
# COMPACT_ATOMS: atom_id res chain seq x y z
N MET A 1 -0.11 2.05 -13.86
CA MET A 1 0.74 3.26 -13.77
C MET A 1 1.38 3.59 -15.11
N ASN A 2 2.19 2.70 -15.69
CA ASN A 2 2.87 2.95 -16.97
C ASN A 2 1.92 3.35 -18.12
N GLU A 3 0.78 2.66 -18.27
CA GLU A 3 -0.22 3.01 -19.29
C GLU A 3 -0.78 4.44 -19.13
N LEU A 4 -1.03 4.87 -17.89
CA LEU A 4 -1.52 6.22 -17.61
C LEU A 4 -0.46 7.28 -17.92
N VAL A 5 0.80 7.00 -17.60
CA VAL A 5 1.92 7.88 -17.98
C VAL A 5 2.00 7.99 -19.50
N GLY A 6 1.93 6.88 -20.23
CA GLY A 6 1.96 6.91 -21.70
C GLY A 6 0.79 7.67 -22.33
N LYS A 7 -0.37 7.72 -21.66
CA LYS A 7 -1.54 8.53 -22.08
C LYS A 7 -1.38 10.02 -21.78
N LEU A 8 -0.82 10.36 -20.61
CA LEU A 8 -0.66 11.76 -20.16
C LEU A 8 0.58 12.42 -20.79
N LEU A 9 1.63 11.64 -21.05
CA LEU A 9 2.92 12.06 -21.58
C LEU A 9 3.34 11.11 -22.72
N PRO A 10 2.80 11.28 -23.94
CA PRO A 10 3.11 10.41 -25.07
C PRO A 10 4.62 10.33 -25.34
N GLY A 11 5.14 9.12 -25.54
CA GLY A 11 6.57 8.87 -25.72
C GLY A 11 7.37 8.70 -24.43
N HIS A 12 6.75 8.87 -23.26
CA HIS A 12 7.39 8.66 -21.96
C HIS A 12 6.87 7.39 -21.26
N GLY A 13 7.76 6.72 -20.54
CA GLY A 13 7.45 5.63 -19.63
C GLY A 13 7.57 6.05 -18.17
N SER A 14 7.05 5.24 -17.25
CA SER A 14 7.28 5.42 -15.82
C SER A 14 8.51 4.63 -15.36
N CYS A 15 9.37 5.25 -14.55
CA CYS A 15 10.36 4.51 -13.77
C CYS A 15 9.62 3.79 -12.61
N ILE A 16 9.67 2.46 -12.56
CA ILE A 16 8.99 1.67 -11.53
C ILE A 16 9.95 0.64 -10.96
N HIS A 17 10.09 0.66 -9.64
CA HIS A 17 10.79 -0.36 -8.87
C HIS A 17 9.74 -1.24 -8.20
N ILE A 18 9.78 -2.55 -8.46
CA ILE A 18 8.79 -3.50 -7.95
C ILE A 18 9.52 -4.57 -7.15
N VAL A 19 9.14 -4.72 -5.88
CA VAL A 19 9.42 -5.90 -5.08
C VAL A 19 8.12 -6.67 -4.96
N SER A 20 8.05 -7.82 -5.63
CA SER A 20 6.90 -8.72 -5.53
C SER A 20 7.08 -9.62 -4.33
N VAL A 21 6.07 -9.68 -3.47
CA VAL A 21 6.09 -10.42 -2.22
C VAL A 21 5.09 -11.57 -2.31
N ASP A 22 5.49 -12.77 -1.92
CA ASP A 22 4.58 -13.91 -1.83
C ASP A 22 3.64 -13.73 -0.64
N ILE A 23 2.34 -13.62 -0.92
CA ILE A 23 1.31 -13.36 0.09
C ILE A 23 0.87 -14.62 0.83
N PHE A 24 1.14 -15.83 0.31
CA PHE A 24 0.62 -17.06 0.90
C PHE A 24 1.15 -17.30 2.33
N PRO A 25 2.47 -17.18 2.60
CA PRO A 25 3.00 -17.27 3.97
C PRO A 25 2.44 -16.20 4.91
N TYR A 26 2.10 -15.03 4.37
CA TYR A 26 1.61 -13.88 5.15
C TYR A 26 0.22 -14.15 5.68
N VAL A 27 -0.64 -14.77 4.86
CA VAL A 27 -2.01 -15.13 5.26
C VAL A 27 -1.99 -16.14 6.40
N GLU A 28 -1.08 -17.12 6.38
CA GLU A 28 -0.93 -18.09 7.47
C GLU A 28 -0.53 -17.41 8.78
N LEU A 29 0.45 -16.50 8.74
CA LEU A 29 0.87 -15.72 9.90
C LEU A 29 -0.26 -14.84 10.44
N LEU A 30 -0.98 -14.13 9.55
CA LEU A 30 -2.13 -13.32 9.92
C LEU A 30 -3.25 -14.16 10.58
N ASN A 31 -3.52 -15.36 10.07
CA ASN A 31 -4.48 -16.29 10.67
C ASN A 31 -4.06 -16.76 12.08
N LYS A 32 -2.75 -16.82 12.35
CA LYS A 32 -2.17 -17.14 13.67
C LYS A 32 -2.01 -15.91 14.59
N ASN A 33 -2.48 -14.73 14.18
CA ASN A 33 -2.27 -13.44 14.86
C ASN A 33 -0.79 -13.02 14.99
N GLN A 34 0.06 -13.51 14.10
CA GLN A 34 1.48 -13.19 14.02
C GLN A 34 1.71 -12.00 13.07
N SER A 35 1.16 -10.84 13.43
CA SER A 35 1.21 -9.64 12.58
C SER A 35 2.58 -8.96 12.55
N ILE A 36 3.41 -9.16 13.59
CA ILE A 36 4.75 -8.56 13.68
C ILE A 36 5.65 -9.13 12.58
N GLU A 37 5.67 -10.45 12.41
CA GLU A 37 6.47 -11.12 11.38
C GLU A 37 6.05 -10.70 9.96
N VAL A 38 4.74 -10.48 9.76
CA VAL A 38 4.19 -9.96 8.50
C VAL A 38 4.71 -8.54 8.24
N ILE A 39 4.66 -7.67 9.25
CA ILE A 39 5.14 -6.29 9.16
C ILE A 39 6.65 -6.25 8.87
N ASP A 40 7.45 -7.06 9.57
CA ASP A 40 8.90 -7.12 9.37
C ASP A 40 9.27 -7.58 7.95
N ASN A 41 8.56 -8.59 7.43
CA ASN A 41 8.78 -9.05 6.06
C ASN A 41 8.39 -7.98 5.02
N LEU A 42 7.30 -7.23 5.23
CA LEU A 42 6.94 -6.09 4.36
C LEU A 42 7.99 -4.98 4.46
N LEU A 43 8.49 -4.69 5.66
CA LEU A 43 9.51 -3.67 5.87
C LEU A 43 10.83 -4.01 5.16
N ASN A 44 11.19 -5.29 5.11
CA ASN A 44 12.34 -5.77 4.33
C ASN A 44 12.18 -5.53 2.83
N ALA A 45 10.97 -5.71 2.28
CA ALA A 45 10.68 -5.36 0.89
C ALA A 45 10.78 -3.84 0.66
N VAL A 46 10.27 -3.03 1.59
CA VAL A 46 10.39 -1.57 1.53
C VAL A 46 11.84 -1.13 1.59
N HIS A 47 12.67 -1.75 2.43
CA HIS A 47 14.09 -1.44 2.52
C HIS A 47 14.82 -1.65 1.20
N GLN A 48 14.49 -2.71 0.45
CA GLN A 48 15.04 -2.95 -0.90
C GLN A 48 14.65 -1.82 -1.86
N LEU A 49 13.38 -1.39 -1.81
CA LEU A 49 12.90 -0.30 -2.65
C LEU A 49 13.58 1.03 -2.28
N VAL A 50 13.69 1.37 -1.00
CA VAL A 50 14.38 2.59 -0.53
C VAL A 50 15.84 2.60 -1.00
N LYS A 51 16.56 1.49 -0.85
CA LYS A 51 17.94 1.34 -1.34
C LYS A 51 18.07 1.52 -2.85
N SER A 52 17.01 1.24 -3.59
CA SER A 52 17.00 1.40 -5.04
C SER A 52 16.72 2.83 -5.52
N GLY A 53 16.46 3.78 -4.60
CA GLY A 53 16.34 5.20 -4.92
C GLY A 53 14.94 5.64 -5.32
N ILE A 54 13.89 5.07 -4.71
CA ILE A 54 12.51 5.50 -4.97
C ILE A 54 12.24 6.90 -4.39
N ASP A 55 11.42 7.68 -5.09
CA ASP A 55 10.95 8.99 -4.61
C ASP A 55 9.70 8.87 -3.73
N PHE A 56 8.87 7.87 -3.98
CA PHE A 56 7.65 7.58 -3.23
C PHE A 56 7.34 6.09 -3.23
N LEU A 57 6.50 5.67 -2.29
CA LEU A 57 6.11 4.28 -2.07
C LEU A 57 4.58 4.14 -2.09
N LEU A 58 4.10 3.06 -2.70
CA LEU A 58 2.72 2.58 -2.58
C LEU A 58 2.73 1.07 -2.36
N ILE A 59 1.71 0.55 -1.69
CA ILE A 59 1.52 -0.89 -1.50
C ILE A 59 0.33 -1.35 -2.34
N ALA A 60 0.57 -2.25 -3.29
CA ALA A 60 -0.48 -2.82 -4.15
C ALA A 60 -1.27 -3.95 -3.44
N SER A 61 -1.69 -3.73 -2.20
CA SER A 61 -2.44 -4.69 -1.37
C SER A 61 -3.16 -3.97 -0.23
N ASN A 62 -4.48 -4.18 -0.08
CA ASN A 62 -5.24 -3.61 1.04
C ASN A 62 -4.67 -4.07 2.38
N THR A 63 -4.51 -5.38 2.57
CA THR A 63 -4.00 -5.94 3.83
C THR A 63 -2.54 -5.57 4.09
N GLY A 64 -1.73 -5.36 3.05
CA GLY A 64 -0.33 -4.94 3.20
C GLY A 64 -0.14 -3.59 3.89
N HIS A 65 -1.17 -2.74 3.92
CA HIS A 65 -1.13 -1.46 4.64
C HIS A 65 -1.05 -1.62 6.16
N ILE A 66 -1.18 -2.84 6.71
CA ILE A 66 -0.86 -3.14 8.13
C ILE A 66 0.56 -2.68 8.52
N ALA A 67 1.50 -2.67 7.58
CA ALA A 67 2.87 -2.21 7.82
C ALA A 67 3.05 -0.70 7.71
N ALA A 68 2.03 0.05 7.25
CA ALA A 68 2.16 1.49 7.00
C ALA A 68 2.66 2.29 8.21
N PRO A 69 2.15 2.09 9.45
CA PRO A 69 2.66 2.82 10.61
C PRO A 69 4.16 2.59 10.84
N ARG A 70 4.62 1.33 10.69
CA ARG A 70 6.03 0.96 10.88
C ARG A 70 6.92 1.50 9.77
N ILE A 71 6.43 1.49 8.52
CA ILE A 71 7.13 2.07 7.38
C ILE A 71 7.35 3.57 7.57
N ILE A 72 6.30 4.31 7.96
CA ILE A 72 6.36 5.76 8.19
C ILE A 72 7.29 6.09 9.35
N GLU A 73 7.29 5.28 10.42
CA GLU A 73 8.22 5.44 11.54
C GLU A 73 9.69 5.28 11.11
N TYR A 74 10.00 4.27 10.29
CA TYR A 74 11.37 4.02 9.83
C TYR A 74 11.84 4.99 8.72
N TYR A 75 10.92 5.44 7.87
CA TYR A 75 11.24 6.27 6.71
C TYR A 75 10.36 7.54 6.70
N PRO A 76 10.52 8.43 7.70
CA PRO A 76 9.63 9.59 7.86
C PRO A 76 9.67 10.60 6.71
N ASN A 77 10.75 10.59 5.93
CA ASN A 77 10.92 11.46 4.76
C ASN A 77 10.43 10.83 3.45
N LEU A 78 10.09 9.53 3.46
CA LEU A 78 9.60 8.85 2.27
C LEU A 78 8.12 9.15 2.07
N ILE A 79 7.76 9.64 0.89
CA ILE A 79 6.37 9.90 0.55
C ILE A 79 5.65 8.55 0.43
N PHE A 80 4.77 8.27 1.39
CA PHE A 80 3.94 7.07 1.38
C PHE A 80 2.53 7.39 0.90
N ILE A 81 2.11 6.80 -0.21
CA ILE A 81 0.78 6.97 -0.79
C ILE A 81 -0.11 5.83 -0.31
N HIS A 82 -0.97 6.11 0.67
CA HIS A 82 -1.91 5.13 1.20
C HIS A 82 -3.11 4.93 0.25
N ILE A 83 -3.54 3.68 0.02
CA ILE A 83 -4.68 3.41 -0.86
C ILE A 83 -5.99 4.05 -0.36
N SER A 84 -6.22 4.02 0.96
CA SER A 84 -7.38 4.66 1.61
C SER A 84 -7.43 6.18 1.38
N ASP A 85 -6.29 6.87 1.28
CA ASP A 85 -6.27 8.32 0.97
C ASP A 85 -6.76 8.60 -0.45
N ALA A 86 -6.30 7.80 -1.42
CA ALA A 86 -6.75 7.90 -2.81
C ALA A 86 -8.26 7.62 -2.94
N VAL A 87 -8.77 6.64 -2.19
CA VAL A 87 -10.21 6.33 -2.14
C VAL A 87 -10.99 7.46 -1.47
N ALA A 88 -10.52 7.98 -0.35
CA ALA A 88 -11.14 9.08 0.37
C ALA A 88 -11.22 10.36 -0.49
N PHE A 89 -10.17 10.65 -1.27
CA PHE A 89 -10.17 11.76 -2.23
C PHE A 89 -11.30 11.61 -3.26
N ALA A 90 -11.40 10.43 -3.90
CA ALA A 90 -12.44 10.17 -4.90
C ALA A 90 -13.87 10.20 -4.31
N ILE A 91 -14.05 9.73 -3.07
CA ILE A 91 -15.34 9.79 -2.35
C ILE A 91 -15.74 11.25 -2.10
N LYS A 92 -14.80 12.08 -1.66
CA LYS A 92 -15.01 13.51 -1.39
C LYS A 92 -15.36 14.27 -2.68
N GLU A 93 -14.66 14.02 -3.78
CA GLU A 93 -14.98 14.63 -5.08
C GLU A 93 -16.41 14.31 -5.53
N LYS A 94 -16.86 13.07 -5.29
CA LYS A 94 -18.24 12.64 -5.58
C LYS A 94 -19.26 13.10 -4.54
N LYS A 95 -18.85 13.82 -3.49
CA LYS A 95 -19.69 14.30 -2.38
C LYS A 95 -20.48 13.19 -1.68
N LEU A 96 -19.93 11.96 -1.68
CA LEU A 96 -20.54 10.82 -1.01
C LEU A 96 -20.26 10.90 0.50
N LYS A 97 -21.30 10.72 1.32
CA LYS A 97 -21.18 10.79 2.79
C LYS A 97 -21.19 9.42 3.48
N LYS A 98 -21.62 8.38 2.76
CA LYS A 98 -21.68 7.00 3.25
C LYS A 98 -21.31 6.08 2.10
N ILE A 99 -20.46 5.11 2.39
CA ILE A 99 -20.01 4.10 1.46
C ILE A 99 -20.06 2.73 2.13
N GLY A 100 -20.21 1.68 1.33
CA GLY A 100 -19.96 0.32 1.77
C GLY A 100 -18.54 -0.08 1.41
N PHE A 101 -17.79 -0.66 2.35
CA PHE A 101 -16.49 -1.26 2.06
C PHE A 101 -16.63 -2.78 1.97
N LEU A 102 -16.32 -3.33 0.80
CA LEU A 102 -16.30 -4.77 0.56
C LEU A 102 -14.85 -5.20 0.36
N GLY A 103 -14.37 -6.08 1.23
CA GLY A 103 -13.01 -6.59 1.19
C GLY A 103 -12.87 -7.90 1.94
N THR A 104 -11.63 -8.37 2.08
CA THR A 104 -11.36 -9.54 2.94
C THR A 104 -11.68 -9.18 4.41
N LYS A 105 -11.93 -10.20 5.24
CA LYS A 105 -12.16 -10.02 6.68
C LYS A 105 -11.03 -9.22 7.35
N PHE A 106 -9.79 -9.40 6.91
CA PHE A 106 -8.63 -8.65 7.41
C PHE A 106 -8.70 -7.17 7.01
N ALA A 107 -8.91 -6.88 5.72
CA ALA A 107 -8.99 -5.50 5.24
C ALA A 107 -10.12 -4.73 5.95
N MET A 108 -11.32 -5.33 6.05
CA MET A 108 -12.46 -4.69 6.72
C MET A 108 -12.25 -4.43 8.22
N LYS A 109 -11.32 -5.14 8.88
CA LYS A 109 -10.95 -4.87 10.28
C LYS A 109 -9.86 -3.81 10.40
N LEU A 110 -8.85 -3.85 9.53
CA LEU A 110 -7.73 -2.91 9.51
C LEU A 110 -8.20 -1.47 9.24
N ASP A 111 -9.08 -1.31 8.26
CA ASP A 111 -9.62 -0.02 7.82
C ASP A 111 -10.93 0.37 8.52
N SER A 112 -11.20 -0.19 9.71
CA SER A 112 -12.43 0.11 10.48
C SER A 112 -12.47 1.53 11.06
N CYS A 113 -11.46 2.34 10.77
CA CYS A 113 -11.39 3.76 11.08
C CYS A 113 -11.54 4.60 9.80
N VAL A 114 -12.74 4.62 9.21
CA VAL A 114 -13.21 5.71 8.33
C VAL A 114 -14.49 6.27 8.94
#